data_AF-A0A382LY47-F1
#
_entry.id   AF-A0A382LY47-F1
#
_cell.length_a   1.000
_cell.length_b   1.000
_cell.length_c   1.000
_cell.angle_alpha   90.00
_cell.angle_beta   90.00
_cell.angle_gamma   90.00
#
_symmetry.space_group_name_H-M   'P 1'
#
loop_
_entity.id
_entity.type
_entity.pdbx_description
1 polymer ?
#
loop_
_entity_poly.entity_id
_entity_poly.type
_entity_poly.pdbx_seq_one_letter_code
_entity_poly.pdbx_strand_id
1 'polypeptide(L)'
;MKRFVFLVVLLSSFGLSADSNKSLTINNLNITVTGEYKVEVYKGVKHMFSFDCRPYIMCRIYTTTKEDPEYKMMDGMVYESADLKPLAIENIEEVVGYNTNFYDGNIRFFVTITTPTAAYGHRTMYTVNTETGGVAVNREEWDWYRYGMPKPKKNNSCFSIAYC
;
A
#
# COMPACT_ATOMS: atom_id res chain seq x y z
N MET A 1 -22.38 -54.05 13.61
CA MET A 1 -22.42 -53.03 12.54
C MET A 1 -22.31 -51.65 13.19
N LYS A 2 -21.07 -51.17 13.37
CA LYS A 2 -20.71 -50.00 14.20
C LYS A 2 -19.54 -49.26 13.53
N ARG A 3 -19.70 -48.75 12.31
CA ARG A 3 -18.61 -48.00 11.62
C ARG A 3 -19.11 -46.95 10.60
N PHE A 4 -20.14 -46.18 10.93
CA PHE A 4 -20.66 -45.14 10.00
C PHE A 4 -20.94 -43.77 10.65
N VAL A 5 -20.22 -43.37 11.70
CA VAL A 5 -20.48 -42.07 12.37
C VAL A 5 -19.27 -41.11 12.40
N PHE A 6 -18.07 -41.54 12.00
CA PHE A 6 -16.86 -40.71 12.20
C PHE A 6 -16.49 -39.73 11.07
N LEU A 7 -17.24 -39.65 9.97
CA LEU A 7 -16.83 -38.87 8.79
C LEU A 7 -17.53 -37.50 8.61
N VAL A 8 -18.47 -37.13 9.48
CA VAL A 8 -19.25 -35.88 9.34
C VAL A 8 -18.79 -34.74 10.27
N VAL A 9 -17.85 -34.99 11.18
CA VAL A 9 -17.42 -34.01 12.20
C VAL A 9 -16.13 -33.25 11.84
N LEU A 10 -15.48 -33.56 10.71
CA LEU A 10 -14.22 -32.90 10.30
C LEU A 10 -14.41 -31.66 9.41
N LEU A 11 -15.65 -31.31 9.04
CA LEU A 11 -15.95 -30.17 8.16
C LEU A 11 -16.48 -28.93 8.88
N SER A 12 -16.66 -28.97 10.21
CA SER A 12 -17.31 -27.90 10.98
C SER A 12 -16.35 -26.90 11.66
N SER A 13 -15.04 -26.97 11.43
CA SER A 13 -14.07 -26.09 12.11
C SER A 13 -13.22 -25.19 11.20
N PHE A 14 -13.50 -25.13 9.89
CA PHE A 14 -13.05 -23.99 9.09
C PHE A 14 -14.02 -22.84 9.27
N GLY A 15 -14.02 -22.25 10.47
CA GLY A 15 -14.37 -20.86 10.61
C GLY A 15 -13.32 -20.07 9.84
N LEU A 16 -13.50 -19.94 8.52
CA LEU A 16 -12.89 -18.87 7.75
C LEU A 16 -13.39 -17.61 8.43
N SER A 17 -12.58 -17.05 9.32
CA SER A 17 -12.79 -15.70 9.84
C SER A 17 -12.74 -14.81 8.61
N ALA A 18 -13.89 -14.55 8.00
CA ALA A 18 -13.99 -13.62 6.90
C ALA A 18 -13.46 -12.30 7.44
N ASP A 19 -12.42 -11.76 6.80
CA ASP A 19 -11.93 -10.44 7.16
C ASP A 19 -13.09 -9.47 7.18
N SER A 20 -13.33 -8.86 8.33
CA SER A 20 -14.43 -7.93 8.47
C SER A 20 -14.12 -6.69 7.65
N ASN A 21 -14.98 -6.38 6.69
CA ASN A 21 -14.93 -5.09 6.02
C ASN A 21 -15.30 -4.02 7.06
N LYS A 22 -14.37 -3.10 7.32
CA LYS A 22 -14.60 -1.93 8.14
C LYS A 22 -14.62 -0.70 7.25
N SER A 23 -15.51 0.25 7.53
CA SER A 23 -15.62 1.48 6.75
C SER A 23 -15.69 2.70 7.65
N LEU A 24 -15.18 3.82 7.14
CA LEU A 24 -15.18 5.13 7.77
C LEU A 24 -15.42 6.17 6.67
N THR A 25 -16.12 7.25 7.01
CA THR A 25 -16.24 8.41 6.13
C THR A 25 -15.35 9.52 6.68
N ILE A 26 -14.46 10.04 5.84
CA ILE A 26 -13.64 11.23 6.13
C ILE A 26 -13.97 12.26 5.05
N ASN A 27 -14.48 13.42 5.47
CA ASN A 27 -14.99 14.46 4.58
C ASN A 27 -15.95 13.87 3.51
N ASN A 28 -15.60 13.95 2.23
CA ASN A 28 -16.43 13.46 1.12
C ASN A 28 -16.04 12.05 0.65
N LEU A 29 -15.15 11.36 1.38
CA LEU A 29 -14.63 10.05 1.02
C LEU A 29 -15.15 8.96 1.95
N ASN A 30 -15.68 7.90 1.34
CA ASN A 30 -15.96 6.63 1.99
C ASN A 30 -14.76 5.71 1.81
N ILE A 31 -14.17 5.29 2.92
CA ILE A 31 -12.97 4.47 2.95
C ILE A 31 -13.37 3.11 3.52
N THR A 32 -13.02 2.04 2.81
CA THR A 32 -13.27 0.67 3.24
C THR A 32 -11.95 -0.07 3.31
N VAL A 33 -11.73 -0.75 4.44
CA VAL A 33 -10.58 -1.61 4.70
C VAL A 33 -11.08 -3.05 4.82
N THR A 34 -10.47 -3.96 4.06
CA THR A 34 -10.72 -5.41 4.11
C THR A 34 -9.46 -6.09 4.60
N GLY A 35 -9.47 -6.53 5.87
CA GLY A 35 -8.27 -7.03 6.54
C GLY A 35 -7.14 -6.00 6.54
N GLU A 36 -5.89 -6.44 6.63
CA GLU A 36 -4.72 -5.55 6.61
C GLU A 36 -4.10 -5.40 5.20
N TYR A 37 -4.74 -5.96 4.17
CA TYR A 37 -4.16 -6.09 2.83
C TYR A 37 -4.89 -5.32 1.75
N LYS A 38 -6.09 -4.79 2.00
CA LYS A 38 -6.85 -4.08 0.98
C LYS A 38 -7.53 -2.84 1.53
N VAL A 39 -7.43 -1.76 0.77
CA VAL A 39 -8.15 -0.51 1.00
C VAL A 39 -8.80 -0.03 -0.28
N GLU A 40 -10.00 0.54 -0.16
CA GLU A 40 -10.72 1.20 -1.23
C GLU A 40 -11.26 2.55 -0.74
N VAL A 41 -11.29 3.53 -1.63
CA VAL A 41 -11.73 4.89 -1.35
C VAL A 41 -12.64 5.36 -2.47
N TYR A 42 -13.83 5.78 -2.09
CA TYR A 42 -14.88 6.24 -2.99
C TYR A 42 -15.33 7.66 -2.62
N LYS A 43 -15.67 8.47 -3.62
CA LYS A 43 -16.37 9.74 -3.44
C LYS A 43 -17.80 9.59 -3.98
N GLY A 44 -18.78 9.47 -3.07
CA GLY A 44 -20.12 9.01 -3.44
C GLY A 44 -20.05 7.62 -4.09
N VAL A 45 -20.46 7.51 -5.36
CA VAL A 45 -20.39 6.27 -6.15
C VAL A 45 -19.12 6.13 -6.98
N LYS A 46 -18.27 7.16 -7.04
CA LYS A 46 -17.08 7.19 -7.88
C LYS A 46 -15.90 6.58 -7.13
N HIS A 47 -15.27 5.55 -7.71
CA HIS A 47 -14.00 5.01 -7.23
C HIS A 47 -12.89 6.05 -7.44
N MET A 48 -12.09 6.29 -6.39
CA MET A 48 -10.98 7.24 -6.41
C MET A 48 -9.63 6.54 -6.26
N PHE A 49 -9.54 5.58 -5.33
CA PHE A 49 -8.31 4.87 -5.04
C PHE A 49 -8.62 3.46 -4.53
N SER A 50 -7.78 2.50 -4.88
CA SER A 50 -7.72 1.22 -4.18
C SER A 50 -6.32 0.63 -4.28
N PHE A 51 -5.98 -0.17 -3.28
CA PHE A 51 -4.79 -1.01 -3.33
C PHE A 51 -5.10 -2.36 -2.69
N ASP A 52 -4.61 -3.44 -3.30
CA ASP A 52 -4.76 -4.81 -2.83
C ASP A 52 -3.39 -5.48 -2.84
N CYS A 53 -2.91 -5.88 -1.67
CA CYS A 53 -1.63 -6.55 -1.51
C CYS A 53 -1.67 -8.05 -1.86
N ARG A 54 -2.84 -8.69 -1.97
CA ARG A 54 -2.95 -10.15 -2.19
C ARG A 54 -2.23 -10.67 -3.45
N PRO A 55 -2.16 -9.93 -4.57
CA PRO A 55 -1.40 -10.37 -5.74
C PRO A 55 0.13 -10.38 -5.54
N TYR A 56 0.64 -9.80 -4.46
CA TYR A 56 2.06 -9.60 -4.23
C TYR A 56 2.54 -10.45 -3.05
N ILE A 57 3.64 -11.20 -3.23
CA ILE A 57 4.14 -12.14 -2.23
C ILE A 57 4.56 -11.43 -0.93
N MET A 58 5.25 -10.30 -1.04
CA MET A 58 5.66 -9.49 0.11
C MET A 58 5.18 -8.07 -0.09
N CYS A 59 3.96 -7.80 0.36
CA CYS A 59 3.33 -6.49 0.29
C CYS A 59 2.72 -6.12 1.64
N ARG A 60 2.88 -4.85 2.02
CA ARG A 60 2.26 -4.27 3.21
C ARG A 60 1.70 -2.90 2.88
N ILE A 61 0.55 -2.60 3.47
CA ILE A 61 -0.06 -1.27 3.44
C ILE A 61 0.05 -0.69 4.85
N TYR A 62 0.60 0.51 4.92
CA TYR A 62 0.67 1.32 6.11
C TYR A 62 -0.15 2.59 5.94
N THR A 63 -0.45 3.23 7.06
CA THR A 63 -1.10 4.53 7.15
C THR A 63 -0.16 5.48 7.88
N THR A 64 -0.19 6.75 7.50
CA THR A 64 0.67 7.77 8.13
C THR A 64 0.06 9.16 8.03
N THR A 65 0.39 10.01 8.99
CA THR A 65 0.10 11.44 8.96
C THR A 65 1.31 12.28 8.54
N LYS A 66 2.48 11.65 8.35
CA LYS A 66 3.71 12.32 7.92
C LYS A 66 3.87 12.27 6.42
N GLU A 67 4.41 13.34 5.84
CA GLU A 67 4.78 13.38 4.43
C GLU A 67 6.02 12.52 4.15
N ASP A 68 6.99 12.57 5.06
CA ASP A 68 8.19 11.73 5.07
C ASP A 68 8.25 10.97 6.41
N PRO A 69 7.60 9.80 6.51
CA PRO A 69 7.56 9.04 7.76
C PRO A 69 8.91 8.38 8.06
N GLU A 70 9.33 8.37 9.32
CA GLU A 70 10.50 7.60 9.73
C GLU A 70 10.16 6.12 9.92
N TYR A 71 11.01 5.21 9.44
CA TYR A 71 10.83 3.77 9.63
C TYR A 71 12.14 3.00 9.53
N LYS A 72 12.10 1.75 9.97
CA LYS A 72 13.20 0.81 9.83
C LYS A 72 12.95 -0.12 8.65
N MET A 73 14.01 -0.36 7.88
CA MET A 73 14.03 -1.39 6.85
C MET A 73 15.04 -2.46 7.25
N MET A 74 14.60 -3.73 7.26
CA MET A 74 15.46 -4.90 7.51
C MET A 74 15.09 -5.96 6.48
N ASP A 75 16.10 -6.59 5.87
CA ASP A 75 15.91 -7.60 4.81
C ASP A 75 14.93 -7.13 3.72
N GLY A 76 15.06 -5.87 3.28
CA GLY A 76 14.22 -5.21 2.28
C GLY A 76 12.73 -5.13 2.63
N MET A 77 12.37 -5.33 3.89
CA MET A 77 11.02 -5.15 4.42
C MET A 77 10.97 -3.91 5.29
N VAL A 78 9.94 -3.09 5.08
CA VAL A 78 9.61 -2.00 5.99
C VAL A 78 8.79 -2.56 7.15
N TYR A 79 9.01 -2.02 8.34
CA TYR A 79 8.30 -2.35 9.56
C TYR A 79 7.53 -1.14 10.09
N GLU A 80 6.54 -1.43 10.94
CA GLU A 80 5.81 -0.40 11.67
C GLU A 80 6.74 0.47 12.52
N SER A 81 6.32 1.71 12.72
CA SER A 81 7.03 2.72 13.50
C SER A 81 6.03 3.66 14.17
N ALA A 82 6.52 4.66 14.90
CA ALA A 82 5.66 5.73 15.42
C ALA A 82 4.95 6.51 14.30
N ASP A 83 5.58 6.60 13.12
CA ASP A 83 5.04 7.33 11.96
C ASP A 83 4.32 6.43 10.96
N LEU A 84 4.58 5.11 10.95
CA LEU A 84 3.93 4.13 10.08
C LEU A 84 3.11 3.12 10.90
N LYS A 85 1.79 3.30 10.90
CA LYS A 85 0.86 2.36 11.52
C LYS A 85 0.37 1.32 10.49
N PRO A 86 0.17 0.04 10.86
CA PRO A 86 -0.45 -0.95 9.98
C PRO A 86 -1.81 -0.48 9.43
N LEU A 87 -2.21 -0.99 8.27
CA LEU A 87 -3.53 -0.70 7.72
C LEU A 87 -4.63 -1.25 8.63
N ALA A 88 -5.30 -0.34 9.34
CA ALA A 88 -6.52 -0.57 10.08
C ALA A 88 -7.39 0.68 9.98
N ILE A 89 -8.72 0.52 10.04
CA ILE A 89 -9.64 1.65 9.83
C ILE A 89 -9.41 2.76 10.87
N GLU A 90 -9.06 2.36 12.10
CA GLU A 90 -8.75 3.24 13.23
C GLU A 90 -7.43 4.01 13.10
N ASN A 91 -6.53 3.57 12.21
CA ASN A 91 -5.24 4.23 11.98
C ASN A 91 -5.30 5.24 10.82
N ILE A 92 -6.40 5.26 10.07
CA ILE A 92 -6.59 6.19 8.95
C ILE A 92 -7.05 7.53 9.52
N GLU A 93 -6.12 8.47 9.51
CA GLU A 93 -6.32 9.82 10.04
C GLU A 93 -6.16 10.85 8.92
N GLU A 94 -7.05 11.84 8.91
CA GLU A 94 -6.91 13.00 8.03
C GLU A 94 -5.89 13.98 8.59
N VAL A 95 -5.01 14.46 7.71
CA VAL A 95 -4.15 15.61 7.99
C VAL A 95 -4.70 16.80 7.23
N VAL A 96 -5.31 17.72 7.96
CA VAL A 96 -5.69 19.04 7.45
C VAL A 96 -4.44 19.92 7.50
N GLY A 97 -4.03 20.45 6.35
CA GLY A 97 -2.89 21.35 6.31
C GLY A 97 -3.23 22.75 6.82
N TYR A 98 -2.22 23.61 6.79
CA TYR A 98 -2.28 24.93 7.42
C TYR A 98 -2.65 26.04 6.44
N ASN A 99 -2.83 25.72 5.16
CA ASN A 99 -3.10 26.73 4.15
C ASN A 99 -4.52 27.27 4.27
N THR A 100 -4.68 28.57 4.51
CA THR A 100 -5.98 29.20 4.66
C THR A 100 -6.66 29.51 3.31
N ASN A 101 -5.94 29.44 2.19
CA ASN A 101 -6.46 29.82 0.87
C ASN A 101 -7.11 28.66 0.10
N PHE A 102 -6.77 27.41 0.44
CA PHE A 102 -7.34 26.23 -0.18
C PHE A 102 -7.31 25.05 0.79
N TYR A 103 -8.30 24.18 0.68
CA TYR A 103 -8.36 22.96 1.47
C TYR A 103 -7.34 21.94 0.98
N ASP A 104 -6.42 21.55 1.86
CA ASP A 104 -5.33 20.63 1.61
C ASP A 104 -5.40 19.39 2.52
N GLY A 105 -6.59 19.06 3.00
CA GLY A 105 -6.87 17.85 3.77
C GLY A 105 -6.55 16.59 2.98
N ASN A 106 -5.72 15.71 3.54
CA ASN A 106 -5.28 14.48 2.88
C ASN A 106 -5.21 13.29 3.85
N ILE A 107 -5.46 12.10 3.32
CA ILE A 107 -5.09 10.81 3.94
C ILE A 107 -3.93 10.19 3.16
N ARG A 108 -3.07 9.42 3.82
CA ARG A 108 -1.90 8.81 3.18
C ARG A 108 -1.82 7.31 3.41
N PHE A 109 -1.56 6.58 2.32
CA PHE A 109 -1.28 5.15 2.34
C PHE A 109 0.15 4.91 1.86
N PHE A 110 0.95 4.25 2.68
CA PHE A 110 2.33 3.91 2.37
C PHE A 110 2.42 2.42 2.06
N VAL A 111 2.59 2.09 0.79
CA VAL A 111 2.60 0.71 0.30
C VAL A 111 4.03 0.29 0.03
N THR A 112 4.41 -0.87 0.54
CA THR A 112 5.73 -1.45 0.29
C THR A 112 5.59 -2.80 -0.36
N ILE A 113 6.30 -3.02 -1.47
CA ILE A 113 6.39 -4.30 -2.14
C ILE A 113 7.87 -4.65 -2.27
N THR A 114 8.21 -5.88 -1.93
CA THR A 114 9.56 -6.40 -2.12
C THR A 114 9.52 -7.80 -2.72
N THR A 115 10.65 -8.20 -3.27
CA THR A 115 10.87 -9.57 -3.73
C THR A 115 11.22 -10.48 -2.55
N PRO A 116 10.98 -11.80 -2.64
CA PRO A 116 11.36 -12.75 -1.58
C PRO A 116 12.85 -12.71 -1.19
N THR A 117 13.72 -12.28 -2.11
CA THR A 117 15.17 -12.13 -1.87
C THR A 117 15.54 -10.76 -1.36
N ALA A 118 14.58 -9.83 -1.24
CA ALA A 118 14.78 -8.42 -0.88
C ALA A 118 15.70 -7.62 -1.81
N ALA A 119 16.19 -8.24 -2.89
CA ALA A 119 17.14 -7.64 -3.81
C ALA A 119 16.52 -6.47 -4.59
N TYR A 120 15.23 -6.58 -4.90
CA TYR A 120 14.45 -5.51 -5.49
C TYR A 120 13.20 -5.26 -4.67
N GLY A 121 12.83 -3.99 -4.55
CA GLY A 121 11.54 -3.59 -4.03
C GLY A 121 11.30 -2.11 -4.22
N HIS A 122 10.14 -1.67 -3.78
CA HIS A 122 9.73 -0.29 -3.87
C HIS A 122 8.75 0.08 -2.77
N ARG A 123 8.74 1.37 -2.46
CA ARG A 123 7.80 2.02 -1.55
C ARG A 123 7.04 3.08 -2.32
N THR A 124 5.73 3.12 -2.16
CA THR A 124 4.85 4.06 -2.84
C THR A 124 3.97 4.74 -1.81
N MET A 125 4.09 6.07 -1.72
CA MET A 125 3.19 6.91 -0.96
C MET A 125 2.03 7.36 -1.86
N TYR A 126 0.81 7.00 -1.49
CA TYR A 126 -0.42 7.51 -2.08
C TYR A 126 -1.01 8.56 -1.14
N THR A 127 -1.07 9.80 -1.60
CA THR A 127 -1.73 10.89 -0.87
C THR A 127 -3.06 11.17 -1.53
N VAL A 128 -4.16 10.92 -0.82
CA VAL A 128 -5.53 11.10 -1.32
C VAL A 128 -6.11 12.35 -0.69
N ASN A 129 -6.49 13.33 -1.52
CA ASN A 129 -7.14 14.54 -1.06
C ASN A 129 -8.59 14.26 -0.66
N THR A 130 -8.97 14.59 0.56
CA THR A 130 -10.26 14.18 1.17
C THR A 130 -11.46 14.98 0.66
N GLU A 131 -11.23 16.14 0.04
CA GLU A 131 -12.28 16.93 -0.60
C GLU A 131 -12.51 16.48 -2.04
N THR A 132 -11.45 16.45 -2.86
CA THR A 132 -11.53 16.19 -4.30
C THR A 132 -11.51 14.71 -4.64
N GLY A 133 -10.88 13.89 -3.79
CA GLY A 133 -10.52 12.49 -4.04
C GLY A 133 -9.31 12.32 -4.97
N GLY A 134 -8.64 13.41 -5.37
CA GLY A 134 -7.44 13.33 -6.20
C GLY A 134 -6.32 12.56 -5.50
N VAL A 135 -5.54 11.80 -6.27
CA VAL A 135 -4.47 10.94 -5.73
C VAL A 135 -3.13 11.40 -6.29
N ALA A 136 -2.23 11.81 -5.40
CA ALA A 136 -0.82 12.00 -5.72
C ALA A 136 -0.04 10.74 -5.37
N VAL A 137 0.93 10.38 -6.23
CA VAL A 137 1.74 9.18 -6.09
C VAL A 137 3.20 9.57 -6.07
N ASN A 138 3.90 9.24 -4.98
CA ASN A 138 5.35 9.31 -4.91
C ASN A 138 5.90 7.90 -4.75
N ARG A 139 6.89 7.53 -5.55
CA ARG A 139 7.42 6.16 -5.62
C ARG A 139 8.93 6.19 -5.58
N GLU A 140 9.48 5.39 -4.69
CA GLU A 140 10.92 5.16 -4.57
C GLU A 140 11.20 3.67 -4.69
N GLU A 141 12.28 3.34 -5.39
CA GLU A 141 12.64 1.97 -5.72
C GLU A 141 14.08 1.71 -5.27
N TRP A 142 14.37 0.46 -4.93
CA TRP A 142 15.72 0.00 -4.70
C TRP A 142 15.96 -1.30 -5.46
N ASP A 143 17.19 -1.49 -5.90
CA ASP A 143 17.65 -2.70 -6.56
C ASP A 143 19.10 -2.98 -6.15
N TRP A 144 19.41 -4.25 -5.89
CA TRP A 144 20.71 -4.73 -5.46
C TRP A 144 21.32 -5.66 -6.51
N TYR A 145 22.27 -5.10 -7.27
CA TYR A 145 23.00 -5.81 -8.31
C TYR A 145 24.15 -6.65 -7.74
N ARG A 146 23.83 -7.83 -7.18
CA ARG A 146 24.82 -8.75 -6.59
C ARG A 146 26.01 -9.09 -7.51
N TYR A 147 25.78 -9.15 -8.82
CA TYR A 147 26.79 -9.52 -9.82
C TYR A 147 27.28 -8.33 -10.67
N GLY A 148 26.96 -7.11 -10.27
CA GLY A 148 27.24 -5.89 -11.03
C GLY A 148 26.15 -5.55 -12.05
N MET A 149 26.12 -4.28 -12.47
CA MET A 149 25.18 -3.80 -13.48
C MET A 149 25.68 -4.10 -14.90
N PRO A 150 24.79 -4.46 -15.83
CA PRO A 150 25.18 -4.62 -17.23
C PRO A 150 25.75 -3.31 -17.78
N LYS A 151 26.78 -3.42 -18.63
CA LYS A 151 27.32 -2.26 -19.35
C LYS A 151 26.17 -1.60 -20.15
N PRO A 152 26.04 -0.26 -20.12
CA PRO A 152 25.08 0.43 -20.96
C PRO A 152 25.20 -0.03 -22.41
N LYS A 153 24.06 -0.25 -23.09
CA LYS A 153 24.06 -0.52 -24.53
C LYS A 153 24.73 0.66 -25.24
N LYS A 154 25.54 0.39 -26.27
CA LYS A 154 26.04 1.46 -27.14
C LYS A 154 24.83 2.18 -27.73
N ASN A 155 24.68 3.46 -27.40
CA ASN A 155 23.64 4.29 -27.97
C ASN A 155 24.14 4.77 -29.35
N ASN A 156 23.70 4.10 -30.41
CA ASN A 156 23.97 4.55 -31.78
C ASN A 156 22.91 5.54 -32.28
N SER A 157 21.88 5.85 -31.48
CA SER A 157 20.94 6.92 -31.78
C SER A 157 21.40 8.21 -31.11
N CYS A 158 21.99 9.08 -31.90
CA CYS A 158 22.26 10.43 -31.47
C CYS A 158 20.96 11.23 -31.40
N PHE A 159 20.64 11.78 -30.23
CA PHE A 159 19.57 12.76 -30.09
C PHE A 159 20.04 14.17 -30.50
N SER A 160 21.35 14.42 -30.53
CA SER A 160 21.98 15.65 -31.01
C SER A 160 23.42 15.37 -31.47
N ILE A 161 23.91 16.14 -32.45
CA ILE A 161 25.27 16.05 -33.02
C ILE A 161 26.36 16.25 -31.95
N ALA A 162 26.08 17.00 -30.88
CA ALA A 162 27.03 17.21 -29.78
C ALA A 162 27.14 16.00 -28.81
N TYR A 163 26.20 15.06 -28.92
CA TYR A 163 26.17 13.81 -28.14
C TYR A 163 26.26 12.58 -29.04
N CYS A 164 26.64 12.79 -30.31
CA CYS A 164 27.46 11.88 -31.10
C CYS A 164 28.94 12.17 -30.77
#